data_AF-A0A1G1ZS55-F1
#
_entry.id   AF-A0A1G1ZS55-F1
#
_cell.length_a   1.000
_cell.length_b   1.000
_cell.length_c   1.000
_cell.angle_alpha   90.00
_cell.angle_beta   90.00
_cell.angle_gamma   90.00
#
_symmetry.space_group_name_H-M   'P 1'
#
loop_
_entity.id
_entity.type
_entity.pdbx_description
1 polymer ?
#
loop_
_entity_poly.entity_id
_entity_poly.type
_entity_poly.pdbx_seq_one_letter_code
_entity_poly.pdbx_strand_id
1 'polypeptide(L)'
;MEMKVTLEQFKELLPSICNKETSSDPENWTPENPLGGHCAVVSLVAQNLFGGELLRGSLMEVPGFEHMRSHYWNKLEDGSVEDFTKPQFGENYPEGLKAETRDRFYVLSFPETAKRYKLLAFRLAKSLSNNNPLFDDPIYKRCFYMALDSSCQKKKFGCVIVRNGEVIYEGFNHTIRTLKSLCEPKCIRLNIVSRTESMLGACGHAEEGAIWRVIRCGIPISECTLYVAGINPDGLPLINKQTEFTCLRCAVQIYNANIRSIYVPVIDHWGWIFPERAIETARAYATGEKKV
;
A
#
# COMPACT_ATOMS: atom_id res chain seq x y z
N MET A 1 -12.28 17.92 -3.79
CA MET A 1 -12.71 16.89 -2.83
C MET A 1 -12.03 15.61 -3.26
N GLU A 2 -11.09 15.08 -2.47
CA GLU A 2 -10.54 13.75 -2.75
C GLU A 2 -11.70 12.75 -2.69
N MET A 3 -11.93 12.01 -3.77
CA MET A 3 -12.93 10.94 -3.80
C MET A 3 -12.47 9.85 -2.84
N LYS A 4 -13.11 9.75 -1.67
CA LYS A 4 -12.97 8.58 -0.81
C LYS A 4 -13.88 7.48 -1.32
N VAL A 5 -13.36 6.25 -1.37
CA VAL A 5 -14.16 5.05 -1.62
C VAL A 5 -15.20 4.94 -0.52
N THR A 6 -16.47 4.70 -0.86
CA THR A 6 -17.53 4.45 0.13
C THR A 6 -17.59 2.96 0.51
N LEU A 7 -18.23 2.65 1.63
CA LEU A 7 -18.48 1.26 2.03
C LEU A 7 -19.25 0.49 0.94
N GLU A 8 -20.28 1.13 0.37
CA GLU A 8 -21.10 0.54 -0.69
C GLU A 8 -20.31 0.33 -1.99
N GLN A 9 -19.53 1.32 -2.43
CA GLN A 9 -18.64 1.13 -3.59
C GLN A 9 -17.65 -0.01 -3.38
N PHE A 10 -17.10 -0.15 -2.17
CA PHE A 10 -16.21 -1.26 -1.85
C PHE A 10 -16.94 -2.61 -1.91
N LYS A 11 -18.15 -2.71 -1.32
CA LYS A 11 -19.00 -3.92 -1.38
C LYS A 11 -19.34 -4.31 -2.83
N GLU A 12 -19.72 -3.35 -3.66
CA GLU A 12 -20.07 -3.56 -5.07
C GLU A 12 -18.87 -4.02 -5.91
N LEU A 13 -17.67 -3.52 -5.62
CA LEU A 13 -16.46 -3.90 -6.36
C LEU A 13 -15.94 -5.29 -6.01
N LEU A 14 -16.11 -5.74 -4.75
CA LEU A 14 -15.52 -6.99 -4.25
C LEU A 14 -15.75 -8.22 -5.14
N PRO A 15 -16.97 -8.53 -5.61
CA PRO A 15 -17.22 -9.65 -6.53
C PRO A 15 -16.40 -9.61 -7.82
N SER A 16 -16.06 -8.41 -8.33
CA SER A 16 -15.32 -8.24 -9.58
C SER A 16 -13.80 -8.36 -9.44
N ILE A 17 -13.27 -8.15 -8.24
CA ILE A 17 -11.82 -8.17 -7.96
C ILE A 17 -11.36 -9.44 -7.23
N CYS A 18 -12.29 -10.20 -6.65
CA CYS A 18 -12.04 -11.48 -5.99
C CYS A 18 -12.14 -12.64 -6.99
N ASN A 19 -11.16 -13.56 -6.95
CA ASN A 19 -11.23 -14.81 -7.68
C ASN A 19 -10.42 -15.93 -6.97
N LYS A 20 -10.28 -17.09 -7.63
CA LYS A 20 -9.49 -18.21 -7.11
C LYS A 20 -8.08 -17.82 -6.64
N GLU A 21 -7.39 -16.92 -7.35
CA GLU A 21 -6.02 -16.51 -6.99
C GLU A 21 -5.94 -15.71 -5.67
N THR A 22 -7.04 -15.08 -5.25
CA THR A 22 -7.10 -14.28 -4.01
C THR A 22 -7.79 -15.02 -2.85
N SER A 23 -8.41 -16.17 -3.12
CA SER A 23 -9.08 -16.99 -2.10
C SER A 23 -8.09 -17.80 -1.26
N SER A 24 -8.41 -18.03 0.01
CA SER A 24 -7.69 -19.00 0.87
C SER A 24 -8.14 -20.43 0.61
N ASP A 25 -9.22 -20.60 -0.14
CA ASP A 25 -9.82 -21.88 -0.47
C ASP A 25 -10.18 -21.91 -1.97
N PRO A 26 -9.15 -21.93 -2.86
CA PRO A 26 -9.35 -21.83 -4.30
C PRO A 26 -10.11 -23.02 -4.90
N GLU A 27 -10.11 -24.17 -4.21
CA GLU A 27 -10.81 -25.38 -4.64
C GLU A 27 -12.33 -25.24 -4.48
N ASN A 28 -12.78 -24.61 -3.38
CA ASN A 28 -14.21 -24.37 -3.11
C ASN A 28 -14.72 -23.00 -3.58
N TRP A 29 -13.85 -22.13 -4.13
CA TRP A 29 -14.27 -20.86 -4.69
C TRP A 29 -15.04 -21.04 -6.00
N THR A 30 -16.17 -20.35 -6.14
CA THR A 30 -17.00 -20.35 -7.35
C THR A 30 -17.39 -18.93 -7.79
N PRO A 31 -17.73 -18.71 -9.07
CA PRO A 31 -18.28 -17.43 -9.53
C PRO A 31 -19.56 -17.00 -8.81
N GLU A 32 -20.38 -17.96 -8.35
CA GLU A 32 -21.61 -17.73 -7.61
C GLU A 32 -21.35 -17.36 -6.14
N ASN A 33 -20.19 -17.73 -5.59
CA ASN A 33 -19.71 -17.32 -4.28
C ASN A 33 -18.32 -16.64 -4.39
N PRO A 34 -18.25 -15.42 -4.97
CA PRO A 34 -16.98 -14.79 -5.31
C PRO A 34 -16.18 -14.35 -4.08
N LEU A 35 -16.80 -14.30 -2.90
CA LEU A 35 -16.16 -13.92 -1.64
C LEU A 35 -15.70 -15.11 -0.79
N GLY A 36 -15.95 -16.35 -1.25
CA GLY A 36 -15.52 -17.56 -0.56
C GLY A 36 -14.02 -17.56 -0.26
N GLY A 37 -13.64 -17.67 1.02
CA GLY A 37 -12.24 -17.70 1.45
C GLY A 37 -11.52 -16.35 1.38
N HIS A 38 -12.24 -15.22 1.36
CA HIS A 38 -11.65 -13.89 1.24
C HIS A 38 -11.64 -13.06 2.53
N CYS A 39 -12.27 -13.52 3.62
CA CYS A 39 -12.47 -12.75 4.85
C CYS A 39 -11.21 -12.01 5.34
N ALA A 40 -10.09 -12.71 5.53
CA ALA A 40 -8.86 -12.09 6.03
C ALA A 40 -8.30 -11.01 5.09
N VAL A 41 -8.23 -11.28 3.79
CA VAL A 41 -7.62 -10.34 2.82
C VAL A 41 -8.54 -9.15 2.53
N VAL A 42 -9.86 -9.36 2.50
CA VAL A 42 -10.84 -8.29 2.37
C VAL A 42 -10.82 -7.39 3.58
N SER A 43 -10.76 -7.94 4.80
CA SER A 43 -10.64 -7.13 6.02
C SER A 43 -9.35 -6.32 6.08
N LEU A 44 -8.24 -6.87 5.58
CA LEU A 44 -6.96 -6.15 5.47
C LEU A 44 -7.00 -5.00 4.46
N VAL A 45 -7.73 -5.17 3.35
CA VAL A 45 -7.95 -4.12 2.34
C VAL A 45 -8.94 -3.07 2.87
N ALA A 46 -10.04 -3.48 3.50
CA ALA A 46 -10.99 -2.58 4.15
C ALA A 46 -10.28 -1.70 5.19
N GLN A 47 -9.40 -2.28 6.01
CA GLN A 47 -8.61 -1.52 6.98
C GLN A 47 -7.70 -0.47 6.34
N ASN A 48 -7.21 -0.68 5.11
CA ASN A 48 -6.44 0.34 4.38
C ASN A 48 -7.31 1.55 4.00
N LEU A 49 -8.58 1.33 3.66
CA LEU A 49 -9.49 2.37 3.16
C LEU A 49 -10.19 3.12 4.31
N PHE A 50 -10.59 2.38 5.34
CA PHE A 50 -11.52 2.84 6.37
C PHE A 50 -10.91 2.88 7.77
N GLY A 51 -9.67 2.44 7.94
CA GLY A 51 -9.04 2.31 9.25
C GLY A 51 -9.69 1.20 10.10
N GLY A 52 -9.72 1.39 11.41
CA GLY A 52 -10.36 0.48 12.35
C GLY A 52 -9.56 -0.78 12.71
N GLU A 53 -10.23 -1.66 13.45
CA GLU A 53 -9.69 -2.90 14.02
C GLU A 53 -10.03 -4.11 13.15
N LEU A 54 -9.13 -5.10 13.10
CA LEU A 54 -9.42 -6.42 12.53
C LEU A 54 -10.00 -7.30 13.63
N LEU A 55 -11.19 -7.85 13.40
CA LEU A 55 -11.82 -8.82 14.28
C LEU A 55 -11.68 -10.22 13.70
N ARG A 56 -11.55 -11.21 14.56
CA ARG A 56 -11.50 -12.63 14.20
C ARG A 56 -12.44 -13.44 15.09
N GLY A 57 -13.23 -14.33 14.49
CA GLY A 57 -14.01 -15.36 15.17
C GLY A 57 -13.53 -16.76 14.80
N SER A 58 -13.64 -17.71 15.72
CA SER A 58 -13.37 -19.13 15.43
C SER A 58 -14.57 -19.77 14.73
N LEU A 59 -14.32 -20.56 13.69
CA LEU A 59 -15.34 -21.39 13.03
C LEU A 59 -15.16 -22.88 13.33
N MET A 60 -14.17 -23.25 14.15
CA MET A 60 -13.81 -24.65 14.40
C MET A 60 -14.91 -25.47 15.09
N GLU A 61 -15.81 -24.81 15.83
CA GLU A 61 -16.92 -25.43 16.55
C GLU A 61 -18.28 -25.09 15.91
N VAL A 62 -18.27 -24.54 14.70
CA VAL A 62 -19.48 -24.15 13.97
C VAL A 62 -19.81 -25.24 12.95
N PRO A 63 -20.94 -25.97 13.12
CA PRO A 63 -21.34 -27.04 12.21
C PRO A 63 -21.37 -26.59 10.74
N GLY A 64 -20.60 -27.28 9.89
CA GLY A 64 -20.53 -27.02 8.44
C GLY A 64 -19.48 -25.99 8.01
N PHE A 65 -18.83 -25.29 8.94
CA PHE A 65 -17.81 -24.27 8.64
C PHE A 65 -16.44 -24.56 9.26
N GLU A 66 -16.25 -25.75 9.84
CA GLU A 66 -15.04 -26.16 10.56
C GLU A 66 -13.80 -26.08 9.66
N HIS A 67 -13.96 -26.43 8.38
CA HIS A 67 -12.92 -26.39 7.36
C HIS A 67 -12.34 -24.98 7.13
N MET A 68 -13.15 -23.93 7.33
CA MET A 68 -12.71 -22.54 7.21
C MET A 68 -11.85 -22.08 8.40
N ARG A 69 -11.98 -22.75 9.55
CA ARG A 69 -11.27 -22.53 10.84
C ARG A 69 -11.52 -21.18 11.51
N SER A 70 -11.52 -20.07 10.77
CA SER A 70 -11.79 -18.74 11.32
C SER A 70 -12.34 -17.77 10.30
N HIS A 71 -13.08 -16.80 10.80
CA HIS A 71 -13.66 -15.71 10.04
C HIS A 71 -13.07 -14.36 10.47
N TYR A 72 -12.98 -13.41 9.54
CA TYR A 72 -12.44 -12.07 9.78
C TYR A 72 -13.40 -11.01 9.27
N TRP A 73 -13.52 -9.92 10.03
CA TRP A 73 -14.32 -8.75 9.69
C TRP A 73 -13.73 -7.50 10.35
N ASN A 74 -14.35 -6.34 10.18
CA ASN A 74 -13.82 -5.07 10.66
C ASN A 74 -14.70 -4.44 11.72
N LYS A 75 -14.09 -3.72 12.66
CA LYS A 75 -14.73 -2.71 13.49
C LYS A 75 -14.16 -1.35 13.13
N LEU A 76 -15.00 -0.44 12.64
CA LEU A 76 -14.59 0.87 12.14
C LEU A 76 -14.29 1.85 13.29
N GLU A 77 -13.72 3.01 12.97
CA GLU A 77 -13.34 4.02 13.97
C GLU A 77 -14.53 4.59 14.75
N ASP A 78 -15.72 4.61 14.16
CA ASP A 78 -16.98 5.01 14.82
C ASP A 78 -17.58 3.91 15.70
N GLY A 79 -16.94 2.73 15.76
CA GLY A 79 -17.38 1.58 16.53
C GLY A 79 -18.37 0.66 15.80
N SER A 80 -18.82 1.02 14.59
CA SER A 80 -19.65 0.13 13.76
C SER A 80 -18.86 -1.13 13.34
N VAL A 81 -19.58 -2.22 13.10
CA VAL A 81 -19.00 -3.51 12.72
C VAL A 81 -19.45 -3.85 11.31
N GLU A 82 -18.50 -4.10 10.42
CA GLU A 82 -18.76 -4.40 9.02
C GLU A 82 -18.07 -5.71 8.62
N ASP A 83 -18.89 -6.65 8.13
CA ASP A 83 -18.43 -7.88 7.48
C ASP A 83 -18.73 -7.82 5.98
N PHE A 84 -17.74 -7.33 5.24
CA PHE A 84 -17.77 -7.25 3.78
C PHE A 84 -17.83 -8.61 3.09
N THR A 85 -17.59 -9.70 3.82
CA THR A 85 -17.60 -11.08 3.32
C THR A 85 -18.72 -11.92 3.91
N LYS A 86 -19.70 -11.31 4.60
CA LYS A 86 -20.92 -11.97 5.06
C LYS A 86 -21.63 -12.79 3.98
N PRO A 87 -21.73 -12.32 2.71
CA PRO A 87 -22.37 -13.10 1.65
C PRO A 87 -21.74 -14.47 1.39
N GLN A 88 -20.49 -14.73 1.81
CA GLN A 88 -19.84 -16.02 1.58
C GLN A 88 -20.52 -17.20 2.30
N PHE A 89 -21.34 -16.91 3.31
CA PHE A 89 -22.07 -17.90 4.11
C PHE A 89 -23.50 -18.15 3.62
N GLY A 90 -23.99 -17.40 2.62
CA GLY A 90 -25.38 -17.47 2.18
C GLY A 90 -26.37 -17.23 3.33
N GLU A 91 -27.39 -18.08 3.43
CA GLU A 91 -28.39 -18.02 4.52
C GLU A 91 -27.88 -18.57 5.86
N ASN A 92 -26.75 -19.28 5.86
CA ASN A 92 -26.20 -19.98 7.03
C ASN A 92 -25.11 -19.16 7.72
N TYR A 93 -25.28 -17.84 7.82
CA TYR A 93 -24.29 -16.98 8.47
C TYR A 93 -24.09 -17.40 9.95
N PRO A 94 -22.84 -17.60 10.41
CA PRO A 94 -22.56 -17.99 11.79
C PRO A 94 -22.80 -16.81 12.74
N GLU A 95 -24.00 -16.74 13.31
CA GLU A 95 -24.34 -15.72 14.31
C GLU A 95 -23.64 -15.96 15.65
N GLY A 96 -23.42 -14.88 16.40
CA GLY A 96 -22.91 -14.97 17.79
C GLY A 96 -21.43 -15.35 17.92
N LEU A 97 -20.62 -15.25 16.87
CA LEU A 97 -19.17 -15.49 16.97
C LEU A 97 -18.53 -14.57 18.00
N LYS A 98 -17.75 -15.17 18.91
CA LYS A 98 -16.93 -14.40 19.85
C LYS A 98 -15.78 -13.74 19.09
N ALA A 99 -15.85 -12.41 18.99
CA ALA A 99 -14.87 -11.59 18.30
C ALA A 99 -13.61 -11.37 19.16
N GLU A 100 -12.44 -11.50 18.55
CA GLU A 100 -11.17 -11.12 19.12
C GLU A 100 -10.45 -10.14 18.20
N THR A 101 -9.95 -9.02 18.74
CA THR A 101 -9.11 -8.09 17.99
C THR A 101 -7.80 -8.77 17.59
N ARG A 102 -7.41 -8.63 16.33
CA ARG A 102 -6.15 -9.14 15.79
C ARG A 102 -5.29 -8.02 15.24
N ASP A 103 -4.00 -8.13 15.54
CA ASP A 103 -3.02 -7.22 15.02
C ASP A 103 -2.75 -7.50 13.53
N ARG A 104 -2.58 -6.45 12.74
CA ARG A 104 -2.35 -6.55 11.29
C ARG A 104 -1.05 -7.28 10.96
N PHE A 105 0.02 -7.06 11.73
CA PHE A 105 1.30 -7.72 11.52
C PHE A 105 1.18 -9.22 11.74
N TYR A 106 0.35 -9.66 12.69
CA TYR A 106 0.05 -11.08 12.85
C TYR A 106 -0.63 -11.67 11.61
N VAL A 107 -1.69 -11.02 11.09
CA VAL A 107 -2.42 -11.55 9.91
C VAL A 107 -1.52 -11.56 8.66
N LEU A 108 -0.65 -10.56 8.49
CA LEU A 108 0.32 -10.48 7.40
C LEU A 108 1.59 -11.31 7.62
N SER A 109 1.78 -11.92 8.80
CA SER A 109 2.91 -12.83 9.04
C SER A 109 2.78 -14.15 8.27
N PHE A 110 1.56 -14.50 7.81
CA PHE A 110 1.29 -15.65 6.97
C PHE A 110 1.60 -15.32 5.49
N PRO A 111 2.63 -15.94 4.87
CA PRO A 111 3.10 -15.51 3.54
C PRO A 111 2.05 -15.55 2.43
N GLU A 112 1.25 -16.62 2.37
CA GLU A 112 0.18 -16.73 1.37
C GLU A 112 -0.95 -15.72 1.60
N THR A 113 -1.24 -15.34 2.85
CA THR A 113 -2.18 -14.26 3.15
C THR A 113 -1.62 -12.91 2.70
N ALA A 114 -0.35 -12.61 2.97
CA ALA A 114 0.29 -11.39 2.52
C ALA A 114 0.32 -11.27 0.99
N LYS A 115 0.61 -12.37 0.28
CA LYS A 115 0.59 -12.43 -1.18
C LYS A 115 -0.81 -12.12 -1.75
N ARG A 116 -1.85 -12.81 -1.25
CA ARG A 116 -3.24 -12.60 -1.68
C ARG A 116 -3.76 -11.20 -1.33
N TYR A 117 -3.37 -10.68 -0.16
CA TYR A 117 -3.66 -9.29 0.23
C TYR A 117 -3.08 -8.29 -0.77
N LYS A 118 -1.80 -8.40 -1.14
CA LYS A 118 -1.17 -7.48 -2.11
C LYS A 118 -1.85 -7.56 -3.47
N LEU A 119 -2.20 -8.76 -3.91
CA LEU A 119 -2.91 -8.96 -5.17
C LEU A 119 -4.29 -8.31 -5.15
N LEU A 120 -5.08 -8.54 -4.10
CA LEU A 120 -6.41 -7.95 -3.97
C LEU A 120 -6.36 -6.42 -3.87
N ALA A 121 -5.45 -5.88 -3.06
CA ALA A 121 -5.25 -4.43 -2.93
C ALA A 121 -4.88 -3.79 -4.28
N PHE A 122 -4.04 -4.44 -5.08
CA PHE A 122 -3.67 -3.98 -6.41
C PHE A 122 -4.83 -4.03 -7.41
N ARG A 123 -5.65 -5.09 -7.38
CA ARG A 123 -6.85 -5.18 -8.23
C ARG A 123 -7.88 -4.12 -7.89
N LEU A 124 -8.12 -3.86 -6.60
CA LEU A 124 -8.98 -2.76 -6.16
C LEU A 124 -8.46 -1.42 -6.70
N ALA A 125 -7.17 -1.15 -6.49
CA ALA A 125 -6.53 0.07 -6.96
C ALA A 125 -6.63 0.23 -8.49
N LYS A 126 -6.42 -0.85 -9.25
CA LYS A 126 -6.59 -0.86 -10.71
C LYS A 126 -8.02 -0.52 -11.11
N SER A 127 -9.00 -1.18 -10.48
CA SER A 127 -10.43 -0.98 -10.76
C SER A 127 -10.86 0.46 -10.51
N LEU A 128 -10.33 1.11 -9.48
CA LEU A 128 -10.62 2.50 -9.12
C LEU A 128 -9.84 3.52 -9.97
N SER A 129 -8.85 3.08 -10.74
CA SER A 129 -7.97 3.97 -11.52
C SER A 129 -8.36 4.09 -12.99
N ASN A 130 -9.62 3.78 -13.36
CA ASN A 130 -10.15 3.93 -14.73
C ASN A 130 -9.26 3.32 -15.82
N ASN A 131 -8.75 2.10 -15.62
CA ASN A 131 -7.82 1.42 -16.54
C ASN A 131 -6.53 2.19 -16.82
N ASN A 132 -6.00 2.94 -15.85
CA ASN A 132 -4.69 3.57 -15.96
C ASN A 132 -3.61 2.53 -16.39
N PRO A 133 -2.97 2.69 -17.56
CA PRO A 133 -1.97 1.75 -18.09
C PRO A 133 -0.78 1.47 -17.19
N LEU A 134 -0.49 2.35 -16.20
CA LEU A 134 0.52 2.07 -15.18
C LEU A 134 0.29 0.75 -14.46
N PHE A 135 -0.97 0.30 -14.31
CA PHE A 135 -1.27 -0.97 -13.66
C PHE A 135 -0.90 -2.21 -14.48
N ASP A 136 -0.55 -2.02 -15.76
CA ASP A 136 -0.02 -3.09 -16.61
C ASP A 136 1.52 -3.11 -16.61
N ASP A 137 2.17 -2.09 -16.05
CA ASP A 137 3.62 -2.00 -15.93
C ASP A 137 4.15 -2.86 -14.76
N PRO A 138 5.12 -3.76 -15.00
CA PRO A 138 5.63 -4.65 -13.97
C PRO A 138 6.42 -3.93 -12.88
N ILE A 139 7.07 -2.80 -13.20
CA ILE A 139 7.82 -2.00 -12.21
C ILE A 139 6.84 -1.24 -11.31
N TYR A 140 5.74 -0.73 -11.86
CA TYR A 140 4.70 -0.08 -11.06
C TYR A 140 4.07 -1.05 -10.06
N LYS A 141 3.74 -2.27 -10.51
CA LYS A 141 3.25 -3.34 -9.63
C LYS A 141 4.23 -3.63 -8.49
N ARG A 142 5.53 -3.68 -8.77
CA ARG A 142 6.58 -3.88 -7.75
C ARG A 142 6.65 -2.72 -6.75
N CYS A 143 6.67 -1.48 -7.22
CA CYS A 143 6.62 -0.30 -6.35
C CYS A 143 5.35 -0.31 -5.46
N PHE A 144 4.19 -0.64 -6.03
CA PHE A 144 2.94 -0.72 -5.28
C PHE A 144 3.01 -1.82 -4.19
N TYR A 145 3.54 -3.00 -4.53
CA TYR A 145 3.68 -4.11 -3.59
C TYR A 145 4.63 -3.78 -2.43
N MET A 146 5.73 -3.08 -2.71
CA MET A 146 6.63 -2.59 -1.67
C MET A 146 5.96 -1.53 -0.80
N ALA A 147 5.19 -0.60 -1.39
CA ALA A 147 4.46 0.40 -0.63
C ALA A 147 3.48 -0.25 0.38
N LEU A 148 2.82 -1.35 0.00
CA LEU A 148 1.90 -2.07 0.90
C LEU A 148 2.60 -2.68 2.13
N ASP A 149 3.91 -2.96 2.07
CA ASP A 149 4.69 -3.43 3.22
C ASP A 149 5.03 -2.32 4.21
N SER A 150 4.90 -1.05 3.81
CA SER A 150 5.13 0.08 4.71
C SER A 150 4.06 0.16 5.80
N SER A 151 4.52 0.25 7.05
CA SER A 151 3.69 0.55 8.22
C SER A 151 3.45 2.04 8.43
N CYS A 152 3.82 2.91 7.49
CA CYS A 152 3.68 4.36 7.65
C CYS A 152 2.21 4.78 7.75
N GLN A 153 1.88 5.57 8.78
CA GLN A 153 0.53 6.10 9.01
C GLN A 153 0.15 7.25 8.07
N LYS A 154 1.13 7.94 7.45
CA LYS A 154 0.86 9.17 6.66
C LYS A 154 0.78 8.90 5.17
N LYS A 155 1.85 8.35 4.57
CA LYS A 155 1.92 7.95 3.17
C LYS A 155 2.89 6.79 3.04
N LYS A 156 2.53 5.82 2.22
CA LYS A 156 3.34 4.63 1.96
C LYS A 156 4.02 4.79 0.61
N PHE A 157 5.27 4.39 0.50
CA PHE A 157 6.07 4.51 -0.72
C PHE A 157 6.87 3.23 -0.92
N GLY A 158 6.88 2.76 -2.16
CA GLY A 158 7.76 1.72 -2.64
C GLY A 158 8.70 2.28 -3.70
N CYS A 159 9.93 1.79 -3.70
CA CYS A 159 11.00 2.19 -4.58
C CYS A 159 11.65 0.96 -5.21
N VAL A 160 11.89 1.02 -6.51
CA VAL A 160 12.56 -0.01 -7.29
C VAL A 160 13.74 0.63 -8.02
N ILE A 161 14.90 -0.01 -7.96
CA ILE A 161 16.08 0.42 -8.72
C ILE A 161 16.32 -0.57 -9.86
N VAL A 162 16.48 -0.02 -11.07
CA VAL A 162 16.76 -0.76 -12.29
C VAL A 162 18.15 -0.38 -12.80
N ARG A 163 18.94 -1.36 -13.22
CA ARG A 163 20.23 -1.17 -13.89
C ARG A 163 20.29 -2.11 -15.09
N ASN A 164 20.64 -1.59 -16.26
CA ASN A 164 20.72 -2.37 -17.51
C ASN A 164 19.45 -3.19 -17.84
N GLY A 165 18.28 -2.65 -17.51
CA GLY A 165 16.99 -3.33 -17.73
C GLY A 165 16.60 -4.34 -16.65
N GLU A 166 17.44 -4.59 -15.66
CA GLU A 166 17.17 -5.54 -14.58
C GLU A 166 16.87 -4.83 -13.25
N VAL A 167 15.89 -5.36 -12.51
CA VAL A 167 15.60 -4.92 -11.14
C VAL A 167 16.69 -5.41 -10.21
N ILE A 168 17.43 -4.48 -9.58
CA ILE A 168 18.53 -4.79 -8.67
C ILE A 168 18.18 -4.54 -7.19
N TYR A 169 17.11 -3.79 -6.93
CA TYR A 169 16.66 -3.48 -5.58
C TYR A 169 15.17 -3.16 -5.55
N GLU A 170 14.50 -3.59 -4.48
CA GLU A 170 13.12 -3.26 -4.15
C GLU A 170 13.06 -2.91 -2.66
N GLY A 171 12.34 -1.85 -2.29
CA GLY A 171 12.20 -1.47 -0.90
C GLY A 171 11.11 -0.43 -0.67
N PHE A 172 10.90 -0.07 0.58
CA PHE A 172 9.82 0.81 1.00
C PHE A 172 10.24 1.72 2.16
N ASN A 173 9.43 2.75 2.42
CA ASN A 173 9.68 3.65 3.53
C ASN A 173 9.35 2.97 4.88
N HIS A 174 10.24 3.08 5.84
CA HIS A 174 10.17 2.37 7.13
C HIS A 174 10.50 3.30 8.30
N THR A 175 10.14 2.88 9.51
CA THR A 175 10.50 3.58 10.74
C THR A 175 11.96 3.28 11.09
N ILE A 176 12.78 4.32 11.16
CA ILE A 176 14.15 4.25 11.69
C ILE A 176 14.05 3.95 13.19
N ARG A 177 14.57 2.79 13.60
CA ARG A 177 14.44 2.26 14.96
C ARG A 177 14.82 3.27 16.06
N THR A 178 15.92 4.00 15.87
CA THR A 178 16.41 4.99 16.83
C THR A 178 15.47 6.18 17.02
N LEU A 179 14.61 6.46 16.04
CA LEU A 179 13.66 7.57 16.06
C LEU A 179 12.22 7.10 16.31
N LYS A 180 12.01 5.82 16.65
CA LYS A 180 10.68 5.19 16.74
C LYS A 180 9.70 5.94 17.65
N SER A 181 10.19 6.61 18.70
CA SER A 181 9.37 7.42 19.60
C SER A 181 8.61 8.56 18.90
N LEU A 182 9.10 9.06 17.76
CA LEU A 182 8.39 10.06 16.95
C LEU A 182 7.18 9.49 16.18
N CYS A 183 7.00 8.16 16.21
CA CYS A 183 5.92 7.43 15.55
C CYS A 183 4.93 6.76 16.52
N GLU A 184 5.13 6.85 17.83
CA GLU A 184 4.32 6.15 18.84
C GLU A 184 3.66 7.13 19.82
N PRO A 185 2.36 6.98 20.13
CA PRO A 185 1.38 6.12 19.45
C PRO A 185 0.96 6.67 18.07
N LYS A 186 1.20 7.97 17.83
CA LYS A 186 0.82 8.68 16.61
C LYS A 186 2.04 9.37 16.01
N CYS A 187 2.20 9.27 14.71
CA CYS A 187 3.33 9.88 14.01
C CYS A 187 3.31 11.41 14.03
N ILE A 188 4.43 12.03 14.45
CA ILE A 188 4.60 13.49 14.49
C ILE A 188 4.33 14.13 13.12
N ARG A 189 4.65 13.42 12.03
CA ARG A 189 4.42 13.88 10.65
C ARG A 189 2.94 14.12 10.34
N LEU A 190 1.99 13.51 11.07
CA LEU A 190 0.57 13.74 10.85
C LEU A 190 0.15 15.17 11.21
N ASN A 191 0.89 15.84 12.08
CA ASN A 191 0.65 17.24 12.48
C ASN A 191 1.51 18.24 11.71
N ILE A 192 2.34 17.77 10.77
CA ILE A 192 3.21 18.62 9.98
C ILE A 192 2.67 18.67 8.56
N VAL A 193 2.62 19.87 7.97
CA VAL A 193 2.21 20.07 6.58
C VAL A 193 3.08 19.22 5.64
N SER A 194 2.45 18.66 4.61
CA SER A 194 3.19 17.88 3.61
C SER A 194 4.19 18.77 2.88
N ARG A 195 5.37 18.21 2.55
CA ARG A 195 6.49 18.91 1.87
C ARG A 195 7.24 19.97 2.70
N THR A 196 6.86 20.20 3.95
CA THR A 196 7.64 21.00 4.91
C THR A 196 8.35 20.12 5.94
N GLU A 197 9.37 20.67 6.61
CA GLU A 197 10.14 20.01 7.69
C GLU A 197 10.58 18.58 7.33
N SER A 198 11.19 18.42 6.15
CA SER A 198 11.48 17.09 5.58
C SER A 198 12.46 16.23 6.41
N MET A 199 13.16 16.85 7.36
CA MET A 199 14.08 16.19 8.29
C MET A 199 13.39 15.79 9.61
N LEU A 200 12.19 16.29 9.90
CA LEU A 200 11.50 16.03 11.17
C LEU A 200 10.57 14.83 11.05
N GLY A 201 11.02 13.67 11.53
CA GLY A 201 10.24 12.44 11.61
C GLY A 201 11.13 11.20 11.79
N ALA A 202 10.53 10.02 11.99
CA ALA A 202 11.25 8.76 12.08
C ALA A 202 11.37 8.02 10.74
N CYS A 203 10.89 8.61 9.64
CA CYS A 203 10.78 7.90 8.37
C CYS A 203 12.13 7.88 7.63
N GLY A 204 12.65 6.68 7.40
CA GLY A 204 13.58 6.43 6.30
C GLY A 204 12.75 6.31 5.03
N HIS A 205 12.95 7.22 4.07
CA HIS A 205 12.17 7.21 2.84
C HIS A 205 12.57 6.02 1.95
N ALA A 206 11.68 5.60 1.07
CA ALA A 206 11.92 4.43 0.21
C ALA A 206 13.12 4.68 -0.73
N GLU A 207 13.20 5.90 -1.25
CA GLU A 207 14.26 6.39 -2.13
C GLU A 207 15.61 6.44 -1.42
N GLU A 208 15.66 6.98 -0.19
CA GLU A 208 16.88 7.03 0.62
C GLU A 208 17.40 5.64 0.94
N GLY A 209 16.51 4.74 1.39
CA GLY A 209 16.86 3.36 1.67
C GLY A 209 17.44 2.67 0.44
N ALA A 210 16.82 2.89 -0.73
CA ALA A 210 17.29 2.34 -2.00
C ALA A 210 18.69 2.85 -2.37
N ILE A 211 18.90 4.16 -2.33
CA ILE A 211 20.19 4.80 -2.65
C ILE A 211 21.30 4.21 -1.81
N TRP A 212 21.15 4.27 -0.48
CA TRP A 212 22.20 3.83 0.42
C TRP A 212 22.41 2.33 0.40
N ARG A 213 21.37 1.53 0.15
CA ARG A 213 21.51 0.08 0.03
C ARG A 213 22.31 -0.30 -1.23
N VAL A 214 21.98 0.29 -2.38
CA VAL A 214 22.67 0.02 -3.66
C VAL A 214 24.14 0.44 -3.57
N ILE A 215 24.42 1.64 -3.03
CA ILE A 215 25.81 2.12 -2.80
C ILE A 215 26.59 1.16 -1.90
N ARG A 216 26.00 0.71 -0.78
CA ARG A 216 26.67 -0.22 0.16
C ARG A 216 26.96 -1.59 -0.45
N CYS A 217 26.21 -1.99 -1.47
CA CYS A 217 26.47 -3.23 -2.21
C CYS A 217 27.56 -3.07 -3.28
N GLY A 218 28.20 -1.89 -3.40
CA GLY A 218 29.23 -1.63 -4.40
C GLY A 218 28.70 -1.50 -5.83
N ILE A 219 27.40 -1.31 -6.00
CA ILE A 219 26.79 -1.15 -7.32
C ILE A 219 26.93 0.31 -7.76
N PRO A 220 27.42 0.59 -8.98
CA PRO A 220 27.46 1.93 -9.58
C PRO A 220 26.07 2.56 -9.69
N ILE A 221 25.65 3.28 -8.66
CA ILE A 221 24.32 3.89 -8.59
C ILE A 221 24.09 4.93 -9.69
N SER A 222 25.17 5.51 -10.22
CA SER A 222 25.11 6.46 -11.33
C SER A 222 24.66 5.85 -12.66
N GLU A 223 24.72 4.52 -12.78
CA GLU A 223 24.20 3.79 -13.95
C GLU A 223 22.74 3.36 -13.76
N CYS A 224 22.15 3.65 -12.60
CA CYS A 224 20.84 3.14 -12.20
C CYS A 224 19.72 4.15 -12.45
N THR A 225 18.53 3.61 -12.67
CA THR A 225 17.26 4.35 -12.75
C THR A 225 16.43 4.04 -11.52
N LEU A 226 15.84 5.07 -10.92
CA LEU A 226 15.00 4.97 -9.73
C LEU A 226 13.51 5.11 -10.10
N TYR A 227 12.68 4.13 -9.72
CA TYR A 227 11.23 4.20 -9.82
C TYR A 227 10.64 4.33 -8.42
N VAL A 228 9.71 5.25 -8.22
CA VAL A 228 9.03 5.40 -6.93
C VAL A 228 7.54 5.61 -7.14
N ALA A 229 6.73 4.85 -6.42
CA ALA A 229 5.27 5.02 -6.38
C ALA A 229 4.78 5.02 -4.93
N GLY A 230 3.64 5.65 -4.69
CA GLY A 230 3.08 5.80 -3.35
C GLY A 230 1.63 5.37 -3.25
N ILE A 231 1.17 5.23 -2.01
CA ILE A 231 -0.21 5.00 -1.61
C ILE A 231 -0.56 6.06 -0.56
N ASN A 232 -1.69 6.74 -0.77
CA ASN A 232 -2.24 7.74 0.11
C ASN A 232 -2.82 7.09 1.39
N PRO A 233 -3.05 7.87 2.46
CA PRO A 233 -3.58 7.31 3.70
C PRO A 233 -5.02 6.78 3.59
N ASP A 234 -5.74 7.12 2.52
CA ASP A 234 -7.04 6.53 2.15
C ASP A 234 -6.91 5.18 1.42
N GLY A 235 -5.69 4.64 1.28
CA GLY A 235 -5.41 3.37 0.62
C GLY A 235 -5.36 3.45 -0.91
N LEU A 236 -5.60 4.63 -1.51
CA LEU A 236 -5.57 4.81 -2.95
C LEU A 236 -4.17 5.12 -3.49
N PRO A 237 -3.86 4.75 -4.75
CA PRO A 237 -2.59 5.08 -5.37
C PRO A 237 -2.34 6.59 -5.42
N LEU A 238 -1.11 6.98 -5.12
CA LEU A 238 -0.63 8.33 -5.36
C LEU A 238 -0.17 8.45 -6.82
N ILE A 239 -1.03 9.02 -7.67
CA ILE A 239 -0.74 9.33 -9.08
C ILE A 239 -0.61 10.84 -9.23
N ASN A 240 0.48 11.30 -9.84
CA ASN A 240 0.72 12.73 -10.03
C ASN A 240 -0.06 13.26 -11.24
N LYS A 241 -0.49 14.53 -11.19
CA LYS A 241 -1.10 15.21 -12.35
C LYS A 241 -0.10 15.56 -13.44
N GLN A 242 1.16 15.69 -13.07
CA GLN A 242 2.26 16.07 -13.95
C GLN A 242 3.57 15.46 -13.43
N THR A 243 4.57 15.38 -14.31
CA THR A 243 5.88 14.79 -14.00
C THR A 243 6.67 15.67 -13.05
N GLU A 244 6.55 15.39 -11.75
CA GLU A 244 7.23 16.15 -10.69
C GLU A 244 7.71 15.26 -9.55
N PHE A 245 8.86 15.64 -9.01
CA PHE A 245 9.36 15.08 -7.77
C PHE A 245 9.17 16.09 -6.64
N THR A 246 8.77 15.62 -5.47
CA THR A 246 8.22 16.52 -4.45
C THR A 246 8.97 16.46 -3.12
N CYS A 247 9.77 15.43 -2.88
CA CYS A 247 10.55 15.32 -1.65
C CYS A 247 11.94 15.95 -1.82
N LEU A 248 12.15 17.15 -1.27
CA LEU A 248 13.44 17.85 -1.41
C LEU A 248 14.60 17.05 -0.81
N ARG A 249 14.39 16.42 0.35
CA ARG A 249 15.36 15.54 1.01
C ARG A 249 15.83 14.38 0.11
N CYS A 250 14.90 13.71 -0.58
CA CYS A 250 15.26 12.63 -1.50
C CYS A 250 15.88 13.19 -2.78
N ALA A 251 15.34 14.27 -3.34
CA ALA A 251 15.85 14.87 -4.58
C ALA A 251 17.33 15.27 -4.46
N VAL A 252 17.72 15.90 -3.35
CA VAL A 252 19.12 16.26 -3.08
C VAL A 252 20.03 15.02 -3.02
N GLN A 253 19.57 13.92 -2.40
CA GLN A 253 20.35 12.68 -2.35
C GLN A 253 20.45 12.01 -3.72
N ILE A 254 19.38 12.01 -4.50
CA ILE A 254 19.36 11.44 -5.84
C ILE A 254 20.36 12.17 -6.75
N TYR A 255 20.37 13.51 -6.69
CA TYR A 255 21.33 14.35 -7.39
C TYR A 255 22.77 14.09 -6.93
N ASN A 256 23.04 14.10 -5.62
CA ASN A 256 24.39 13.86 -5.10
C ASN A 256 24.92 12.45 -5.41
N ALA A 257 24.02 11.46 -5.53
CA ALA A 257 24.36 10.10 -5.94
C ALA A 257 24.60 9.97 -7.45
N ASN A 258 24.34 11.01 -8.25
CA ASN A 258 24.40 11.00 -9.72
C ASN A 258 23.53 9.91 -10.35
N ILE A 259 22.38 9.55 -9.75
CA ILE A 259 21.44 8.60 -10.36
C ILE A 259 21.07 9.05 -11.77
N ARG A 260 21.03 8.12 -12.72
CA ARG A 260 20.81 8.42 -14.14
C ARG A 260 19.46 9.10 -14.41
N SER A 261 18.40 8.57 -13.82
CA SER A 261 17.04 9.05 -14.02
C SER A 261 16.10 8.58 -12.94
N ILE A 262 14.99 9.31 -12.79
CA ILE A 262 13.91 9.00 -11.87
C ILE A 262 12.62 8.85 -12.69
N TYR A 263 11.76 7.93 -12.27
CA TYR A 263 10.40 7.78 -12.77
C TYR A 263 9.39 7.88 -11.63
N VAL A 264 8.37 8.71 -11.85
CA VAL A 264 7.25 8.91 -10.93
C VAL A 264 5.93 8.61 -11.67
N PRO A 265 4.92 8.05 -10.99
CA PRO A 265 3.64 7.78 -11.64
C PRO A 265 2.94 9.09 -11.97
N VAL A 266 2.59 9.27 -13.24
CA VAL A 266 1.71 10.34 -13.73
C VAL A 266 0.42 9.67 -14.19
N ILE A 267 -0.65 10.45 -14.38
CA ILE A 267 -1.85 9.93 -15.05
C ILE A 267 -1.37 9.23 -16.33
N ASP A 268 -1.81 7.98 -16.51
CA ASP A 268 -1.56 7.07 -17.64
C ASP A 268 -0.13 6.57 -17.96
N HIS A 269 0.94 7.18 -17.42
CA HIS A 269 2.32 6.78 -17.75
C HIS A 269 3.34 7.03 -16.64
N TRP A 270 4.55 6.50 -16.84
CA TRP A 270 5.72 6.83 -16.04
C TRP A 270 6.31 8.17 -16.47
N GLY A 271 6.20 9.19 -15.62
CA GLY A 271 6.83 10.49 -15.84
C GLY A 271 8.33 10.42 -15.56
N TRP A 272 9.14 10.64 -16.59
CA TRP A 272 10.60 10.66 -16.50
C TRP A 272 11.14 12.02 -16.06
N ILE A 273 12.04 12.03 -15.08
CA ILE A 273 12.65 13.25 -14.53
C ILE A 273 14.16 13.07 -14.28
N PHE A 274 14.94 14.07 -14.68
CA PHE A 274 16.36 14.17 -14.34
C PHE A 274 16.55 14.62 -12.88
N PRO A 275 17.66 14.25 -12.22
CA PRO A 275 17.94 14.66 -10.84
C PRO A 275 17.90 16.18 -10.60
N GLU A 276 18.42 16.99 -11.52
CA GLU A 276 18.40 18.45 -11.46
C GLU A 276 16.96 18.97 -11.41
N ARG A 277 16.12 18.46 -12.31
CA ARG A 277 14.71 18.84 -12.38
C ARG A 277 13.92 18.36 -11.17
N ALA A 278 14.31 17.21 -10.59
CA ALA A 278 13.73 16.73 -9.34
C ALA A 278 14.03 17.66 -8.16
N ILE A 279 15.22 18.26 -8.10
CA ILE A 279 15.55 19.30 -7.10
C ILE A 279 14.68 20.53 -7.33
N GLU A 280 14.61 21.04 -8.56
CA GLU A 280 13.86 22.27 -8.87
C GLU A 280 12.38 22.14 -8.50
N THR A 281 11.75 21.02 -8.88
CA THR A 281 10.35 20.75 -8.59
C THR A 281 10.13 20.57 -7.09
N ALA A 282 10.99 19.81 -6.40
CA ALA A 282 10.86 19.59 -4.97
C ALA A 282 11.12 20.87 -4.14
N ARG A 283 12.02 21.75 -4.60
CA ARG A 283 12.26 23.08 -4.00
C ARG A 283 11.00 23.92 -4.03
N ALA A 284 10.32 24.00 -5.17
CA ALA A 284 9.11 24.80 -5.30
C ALA A 284 8.01 24.36 -4.31
N TYR A 285 7.90 23.07 -4.01
CA TYR A 285 6.99 22.58 -2.96
C TYR A 285 7.48 22.92 -1.54
N ALA A 286 8.78 22.79 -1.28
CA ALA A 286 9.36 23.07 0.03
C ALA A 286 9.32 24.56 0.40
N THR A 287 9.43 25.46 -0.59
CA THR A 287 9.35 26.92 -0.41
C THR A 287 7.92 27.48 -0.46
N GLY A 288 6.93 26.63 -0.77
CA GLY A 288 5.53 27.04 -0.90
C GLY A 288 5.18 27.77 -2.21
N GLU A 289 6.12 27.84 -3.17
CA GLU A 289 5.85 28.32 -4.54
C GLU A 289 4.80 27.44 -5.24
N LYS A 290 4.79 26.14 -4.93
CA LYS A 290 3.74 25.19 -5.31
C LYS A 290 3.04 24.62 -4.09
N LYS A 291 1.71 24.52 -4.17
CA LYS A 291 0.87 23.90 -3.14
C LYS A 291 0.68 22.40 -3.43
N VAL A 292 0.57 21.63 -2.34
CA VAL A 292 0.28 20.19 -2.35
C VAL A 292 -1.15 19.94 -2.79
#